data_AF-A0AAN9FSK4-F1
#
_entry.id   AF-A0AAN9FSK4-F1
#
_cell.length_a   1.000
_cell.length_b   1.000
_cell.length_c   1.000
_cell.angle_alpha   90.00
_cell.angle_beta   90.00
_cell.angle_gamma   90.00
#
_symmetry.space_group_name_H-M   'P 1'
#
loop_
_entity.id
_entity.type
_entity.pdbx_description
1 polymer ?
#
loop_
_entity_poly.entity_id
_entity_poly.type
_entity_poly.pdbx_seq_one_letter_code
_entity_poly.pdbx_strand_id
1 'polypeptide(L)'
;MFGTAIRFLGKKPKPKMGPIELKTPPEQRQTITRVLFDIVKEHGPLTIEDTWQHVKEVGLKDLTSKRHMKIVLRWMRERQKLRLVCNHVGAHKQFLYTTWFTKPSAAQGTGSLPIKQKNHP
;
A
#
# COMPACT_ATOMS: atom_id res chain seq x y z
N MET A 1 -1.21 22.75 37.36
CA MET A 1 -1.73 21.41 37.00
C MET A 1 -2.95 21.42 36.06
N PHE A 2 -3.52 22.57 35.64
CA PHE A 2 -4.75 22.61 34.80
C PHE A 2 -4.55 22.69 33.27
N GLY A 3 -3.35 22.99 32.77
CA GLY A 3 -3.10 23.19 31.34
C GLY A 3 -3.14 21.91 30.49
N THR A 4 -2.91 20.74 31.10
CA THR A 4 -2.87 19.45 30.40
C THR A 4 -4.26 18.95 30.02
N ALA A 5 -5.29 19.28 30.83
CA ALA A 5 -6.67 18.85 30.59
C ALA A 5 -7.27 19.53 29.33
N ILE A 6 -6.91 20.81 29.09
CA ILE A 6 -7.39 21.58 27.92
C ILE A 6 -6.89 20.98 26.61
N ARG A 7 -5.68 20.39 26.58
CA ARG A 7 -5.14 19.73 25.38
C ARG A 7 -5.86 18.42 25.03
N PHE A 8 -6.45 17.74 26.01
CA PHE A 8 -7.22 16.52 25.76
C PHE A 8 -8.63 16.83 25.23
N LEU A 9 -9.28 17.89 25.72
CA LEU A 9 -10.60 18.31 25.21
C LEU A 9 -10.57 18.96 23.82
N GLY A 10 -9.43 19.53 23.40
CA GLY A 10 -9.29 20.19 22.09
C GLY A 10 -9.05 19.26 20.90
N LYS A 11 -8.78 17.97 21.12
CA LYS A 11 -8.59 17.00 20.03
C LYS A 11 -9.96 16.52 19.52
N LYS A 12 -10.50 17.22 18.52
CA LYS A 12 -11.63 16.71 17.74
C LYS A 12 -11.26 15.30 17.22
N PRO A 13 -12.03 14.25 17.53
CA PRO A 13 -11.76 12.92 17.01
C PRO A 13 -11.79 12.99 15.48
N LYS A 14 -10.89 12.26 14.82
CA LYS A 14 -10.89 12.18 13.35
C LYS A 14 -12.30 11.80 12.91
N PRO A 15 -12.94 12.59 12.03
CA PRO A 15 -14.28 12.26 11.56
C PRO A 15 -14.23 10.84 11.01
N LYS A 16 -15.20 10.00 11.41
CA LYS A 16 -15.34 8.64 10.89
C LYS A 16 -15.62 8.78 9.39
N MET A 17 -14.58 8.73 8.58
CA MET A 17 -14.71 8.79 7.13
C MET A 17 -15.49 7.55 6.71
N GLY A 18 -16.62 7.76 6.04
CA GLY A 18 -17.45 6.68 5.52
C GLY A 18 -16.69 5.84 4.48
N PRO A 19 -17.25 4.68 4.09
CA PRO A 19 -16.64 3.82 3.10
C PRO A 19 -16.35 4.57 1.80
N ILE A 20 -15.21 4.29 1.18
CA ILE A 20 -14.86 4.93 -0.07
C ILE A 20 -15.82 4.45 -1.14
N GLU A 21 -16.64 5.35 -1.67
CA GLU A 21 -17.49 5.05 -2.80
C GLU A 21 -16.72 5.33 -4.09
N LEU A 22 -16.44 4.28 -4.85
CA LEU A 22 -15.85 4.43 -6.16
C LEU A 22 -16.98 4.83 -7.13
N LYS A 23 -16.86 6.00 -7.77
CA LYS A 23 -17.90 6.54 -8.66
C LYS A 23 -17.95 5.86 -10.05
N THR A 24 -17.10 4.87 -10.31
CA THR A 24 -17.05 4.19 -11.61
C THR A 24 -18.18 3.17 -11.75
N PRO A 25 -18.66 2.88 -12.97
CA PRO A 25 -19.53 1.75 -13.26
C PRO A 25 -18.98 0.43 -12.69
N PRO A 26 -19.86 -0.50 -12.27
CA PRO A 26 -19.45 -1.74 -11.62
C PRO A 26 -18.65 -2.67 -12.55
N GLU A 27 -18.95 -2.70 -13.85
CA GLU A 27 -18.23 -3.53 -14.83
C GLU A 27 -16.78 -3.06 -14.99
N GLN A 28 -16.57 -1.77 -15.29
CA GLN A 28 -15.24 -1.17 -15.39
C GLN A 28 -14.44 -1.34 -14.10
N ARG A 29 -15.10 -1.19 -12.94
CA ARG A 29 -14.46 -1.41 -11.65
C ARG A 29 -13.91 -2.82 -11.54
N GLN A 30 -14.67 -3.84 -11.90
CA GLN A 30 -14.21 -5.22 -11.80
C GLN A 30 -13.00 -5.48 -12.69
N THR A 31 -13.04 -5.02 -13.94
CA THR A 31 -11.93 -5.16 -14.90
C THR A 31 -10.67 -4.49 -14.37
N ILE A 32 -10.77 -3.23 -13.97
CA ILE A 32 -9.66 -2.48 -13.37
C ILE A 32 -9.09 -3.21 -12.15
N THR A 33 -9.97 -3.67 -11.25
CA THR A 33 -9.57 -4.32 -10.00
C THR A 33 -8.84 -5.63 -10.26
N ARG A 34 -9.27 -6.40 -11.25
CA ARG A 34 -8.63 -7.67 -11.63
C ARG A 34 -7.23 -7.40 -12.19
N VAL A 35 -7.12 -6.52 -13.17
CA VAL A 35 -5.82 -6.19 -13.78
C VAL A 35 -4.84 -5.62 -12.76
N LEU A 36 -5.26 -4.69 -11.90
CA LEU A 36 -4.41 -4.17 -10.83
C LEU A 36 -3.96 -5.26 -9.84
N PHE A 37 -4.84 -6.22 -9.54
CA PHE A 37 -4.50 -7.33 -8.66
C PHE A 37 -3.48 -8.26 -9.32
N ASP A 38 -3.65 -8.57 -10.60
CA ASP A 38 -2.76 -9.45 -11.36
C ASP A 38 -1.37 -8.82 -11.48
N ILE A 39 -1.26 -7.51 -11.79
CA ILE A 39 0.01 -6.78 -11.82
C ILE A 39 0.75 -6.88 -10.46
N VAL A 40 0.05 -6.62 -9.35
CA VAL A 40 0.68 -6.70 -8.02
C VAL A 40 1.01 -8.14 -7.62
N LYS A 41 0.26 -9.13 -8.13
CA LYS A 41 0.53 -10.55 -7.90
C LYS A 41 1.75 -11.03 -8.66
N GLU A 42 1.91 -10.62 -9.91
CA GLU A 42 3.01 -11.03 -10.79
C GLU A 42 4.34 -10.41 -10.39
N HIS A 43 4.36 -9.10 -10.09
CA HIS A 43 5.58 -8.36 -9.79
C HIS A 43 5.90 -8.28 -8.29
N GLY A 44 4.97 -8.62 -7.41
CA GLY A 44 5.15 -8.58 -5.96
C GLY A 44 4.90 -7.21 -5.33
N PRO A 45 5.50 -6.90 -4.16
CA PRO A 45 5.28 -5.64 -3.46
C PRO A 45 5.80 -4.43 -4.27
N LEU A 46 4.89 -3.66 -4.85
CA LEU A 46 5.22 -2.53 -5.73
C LEU A 46 4.93 -1.18 -5.08
N THR A 47 5.72 -0.17 -5.44
CA THR A 47 5.38 1.23 -5.09
C THR A 47 4.22 1.73 -5.95
N ILE A 48 3.63 2.86 -5.55
CA ILE A 48 2.59 3.53 -6.35
C ILE A 48 3.11 3.92 -7.74
N GLU A 49 4.39 4.24 -7.86
CA GLU A 49 4.96 4.71 -9.13
C GLU A 49 5.20 3.56 -10.07
N ASP A 50 5.80 2.48 -9.58
CA ASP A 50 6.03 1.26 -10.36
C ASP A 50 4.70 0.63 -10.81
N THR A 51 3.70 0.58 -9.92
CA THR A 51 2.36 0.09 -10.27
C THR A 51 1.75 0.91 -11.41
N TRP A 52 1.92 2.23 -11.41
CA TRP A 52 1.41 3.08 -12.48
C TRP A 52 2.13 2.85 -13.81
N GLN A 53 3.43 2.59 -13.76
CA GLN A 53 4.23 2.28 -14.93
C GLN A 53 3.78 0.96 -15.57
N HIS A 54 3.62 -0.10 -14.78
CA HIS A 54 3.11 -1.38 -15.27
C HIS A 54 1.68 -1.29 -15.83
N VAL A 55 0.81 -0.48 -15.22
CA VAL A 55 -0.54 -0.25 -15.77
C VAL A 55 -0.49 0.41 -17.14
N LYS A 56 0.46 1.32 -17.38
CA LYS A 56 0.65 1.93 -18.69
C LYS A 56 1.18 0.93 -19.72
N GLU A 57 2.10 0.05 -19.31
CA GLU A 57 2.64 -1.03 -20.16
C GLU A 57 1.54 -2.01 -20.60
N VAL A 58 0.61 -2.35 -19.69
CA VAL A 58 -0.55 -3.21 -19.98
C VAL A 58 -1.62 -2.47 -20.82
N GLY A 59 -1.57 -1.14 -20.93
CA GLY A 59 -2.47 -0.36 -21.79
C GLY A 59 -3.92 -0.29 -21.29
N LEU A 60 -4.14 -0.25 -19.98
CA LEU A 60 -5.48 -0.23 -19.39
C LEU A 60 -6.22 1.10 -19.68
N LYS A 61 -7.15 1.08 -20.65
CA LYS A 61 -7.89 2.28 -21.12
C LYS A 61 -8.83 2.88 -20.07
N ASP A 62 -9.35 2.07 -19.15
CA ASP A 62 -10.32 2.52 -18.14
C ASP A 62 -9.67 3.34 -17.00
N LEU A 63 -8.33 3.42 -16.93
CA LEU A 63 -7.62 4.20 -15.93
C LEU A 63 -7.09 5.53 -16.48
N THR A 64 -7.88 6.58 -16.33
CA THR A 64 -7.57 7.91 -16.87
C THR A 64 -6.42 8.65 -16.19
N SER A 65 -6.10 8.37 -14.92
CA SER A 65 -5.04 9.11 -14.20
C SER A 65 -4.43 8.35 -13.01
N LYS A 66 -3.20 8.74 -12.64
CA LYS A 66 -2.54 8.27 -11.40
C LYS A 66 -3.38 8.56 -10.15
N ARG A 67 -4.16 9.65 -10.15
CA ARG A 67 -5.10 9.97 -9.06
C ARG A 67 -6.24 8.96 -9.00
N HIS A 68 -6.83 8.63 -10.16
CA HIS A 68 -7.88 7.62 -10.25
C HIS A 68 -7.36 6.25 -9.76
N MET A 69 -6.16 5.86 -10.18
CA MET A 69 -5.49 4.65 -9.67
C MET A 69 -5.39 4.63 -8.15
N LYS A 70 -4.93 5.72 -7.53
CA LYS A 70 -4.78 5.81 -6.07
C LYS A 70 -6.11 5.66 -5.34
N ILE A 71 -7.21 6.16 -5.90
CA ILE A 71 -8.55 5.98 -5.34
C ILE A 71 -8.95 4.50 -5.42
N VAL A 72 -8.73 3.84 -6.56
CA VAL A 72 -9.02 2.42 -6.73
C VAL A 72 -8.17 1.55 -5.80
N LEU A 73 -6.87 1.79 -5.69
CA LEU A 73 -5.99 1.06 -4.76
C LEU A 73 -6.41 1.23 -3.29
N ARG A 74 -6.88 2.42 -2.92
CA ARG A 74 -7.42 2.67 -1.59
C ARG A 74 -8.75 1.92 -1.36
N TRP A 75 -9.62 1.92 -2.35
CA TRP A 75 -10.88 1.16 -2.35
C TRP A 75 -10.64 -0.35 -2.23
N MET A 76 -9.68 -0.90 -3.00
CA MET A 76 -9.28 -2.30 -2.93
C MET A 76 -8.75 -2.70 -1.55
N ARG A 77 -8.00 -1.80 -0.90
CA ARG A 77 -7.48 -2.01 0.46
C ARG A 77 -8.60 -2.10 1.50
N GLU A 78 -9.60 -1.22 1.40
CA GLU A 78 -10.75 -1.23 2.30
C GLU A 78 -11.53 -2.55 2.20
N ARG A 79 -11.61 -3.12 1.00
CA ARG A 79 -12.20 -4.44 0.72
C ARG A 79 -11.25 -5.62 0.99
N GLN A 80 -10.13 -5.38 1.69
CA GLN A 80 -9.12 -6.38 2.07
C GLN A 80 -8.49 -7.16 0.90
N LYS A 81 -8.57 -6.66 -0.34
CA LYS A 81 -7.93 -7.29 -1.51
C LYS A 81 -6.43 -7.04 -1.58
N LEU A 82 -5.99 -5.89 -1.08
CA LEU A 82 -4.59 -5.46 -1.03
C LEU A 82 -4.22 -5.02 0.38
N ARG A 83 -2.94 -5.15 0.73
CA ARG A 83 -2.35 -4.62 1.95
C ARG A 83 -1.33 -3.55 1.60
N LEU A 84 -1.22 -2.53 2.46
CA LEU A 84 -0.14 -1.56 2.38
C LEU A 84 0.90 -1.92 3.43
N VAL A 85 2.12 -2.16 2.99
CA VAL A 85 3.28 -2.41 3.84
C VAL A 85 4.18 -1.19 3.80
N CYS A 86 4.73 -0.81 4.96
CA CYS A 86 5.81 0.17 5.02
C CYS A 86 7.13 -0.59 5.00
N ASN A 87 7.96 -0.36 3.99
CA ASN A 87 9.35 -0.77 3.97
C ASN A 87 10.22 0.40 4.44
N HIS A 88 10.98 0.21 5.51
CA HIS A 88 11.86 1.24 6.05
C HIS A 88 13.27 0.98 5.56
N VAL A 89 13.80 1.85 4.71
CA VAL A 89 15.14 1.75 4.16
C VAL A 89 15.97 2.90 4.72
N GLY A 90 16.76 2.62 5.75
CA GLY A 90 17.55 3.64 6.47
C GLY A 90 16.66 4.64 7.19
N ALA A 91 16.62 5.89 6.72
CA ALA A 91 15.71 6.93 7.23
C ALA A 91 14.47 7.15 6.34
N HIS A 92 14.40 6.48 5.19
CA HIS A 92 13.36 6.69 4.20
C HIS A 92 12.22 5.67 4.35
N LYS A 93 10.97 6.16 4.28
CA LYS A 93 9.76 5.32 4.36
C LYS A 93 9.22 5.07 2.96
N GLN A 94 9.28 3.83 2.50
CA GLN A 94 8.64 3.39 1.26
C GLN A 94 7.31 2.68 1.58
N PHE A 95 6.27 3.01 0.83
CA PHE A 95 4.96 2.37 0.98
C PHE A 95 4.70 1.49 -0.24
N LEU A 96 4.56 0.19 0.01
CA LEU A 96 4.39 -0.85 -0.99
C LEU A 96 2.98 -1.44 -0.90
N TYR A 97 2.35 -1.67 -2.04
CA TYR A 97 1.13 -2.46 -2.13
C TYR A 97 1.49 -3.92 -2.36
N THR A 98 0.92 -4.80 -1.56
CA THR A 98 1.11 -6.25 -1.67
C THR A 98 -0.24 -6.96 -1.65
N THR A 99 -0.31 -8.15 -2.25
CA THR A 99 -1.50 -8.99 -2.15
C THR A 99 -1.60 -9.60 -0.76
N TRP A 100 -2.81 -9.94 -0.31
CA TRP A 100 -3.02 -10.46 1.04
C TRP A 100 -2.55 -11.92 1.22
N PHE A 101 -2.34 -12.65 0.12
CA PHE A 101 -1.84 -14.04 0.10
C PHE A 101 -0.32 -14.15 0.06
N THR A 102 0.37 -13.14 -0.46
CA THR A 102 1.83 -13.14 -0.49
C THR A 102 2.35 -12.94 0.93
N LYS A 103 2.91 -14.01 1.53
CA LYS A 103 3.80 -13.89 2.69
C LYS A 103 4.78 -12.76 2.35
N PRO A 104 5.02 -11.79 3.25
CA PRO A 104 6.08 -10.83 3.01
C PRO A 104 7.36 -11.65 2.90
N SER A 105 7.81 -11.94 1.68
CA SER A 105 9.16 -12.43 1.47
C SER A 105 10.01 -11.37 2.12
N ALA A 106 10.76 -11.74 3.15
CA ALA A 106 11.72 -10.87 3.78
C ALA A 106 12.65 -10.40 2.68
N ALA A 107 12.32 -9.27 2.06
CA ALA A 107 13.15 -8.61 1.08
C ALA A 107 14.32 -8.07 1.88
N GLN A 108 15.31 -8.96 1.99
CA GLN A 108 16.72 -8.75 2.13
C GLN A 108 17.07 -7.29 2.43
N GLY A 109 17.26 -7.03 3.72
CA GLY A 109 18.16 -5.98 4.11
C GLY A 109 19.53 -6.36 3.56
N THR A 110 19.92 -5.78 2.43
CA THR A 110 21.32 -5.55 2.11
C THR A 110 21.87 -4.54 3.11
N GLY A 111 22.00 -4.99 4.35
CA GLY A 111 22.74 -4.37 5.44
C GLY A 111 23.72 -5.43 5.90
N SER A 112 24.85 -5.53 5.20
CA SER A 112 26.01 -6.30 5.64
C SER A 112 26.40 -5.86 7.06
N LEU A 113 26.15 -6.70 8.05
CA LEU A 113 26.77 -6.63 9.37
C LEU A 113 27.31 -8.02 9.74
N PRO A 114 28.55 -8.10 10.25
CA PRO A 114 29.30 -9.34 10.31
C PRO A 114 28.73 -10.27 11.38
N ILE A 115 28.45 -11.51 10.99
CA ILE A 115 28.17 -12.62 11.90
C ILE A 115 29.46 -12.87 12.71
N LYS A 116 29.50 -12.38 13.95
CA LYS A 116 30.51 -12.79 14.92
C LYS A 116 30.21 -14.24 15.30
N GLN A 117 30.97 -15.17 14.73
CA GLN A 117 30.94 -16.58 15.09
C GLN A 117 31.24 -16.73 16.59
N LYS A 118 30.26 -17.23 17.35
CA LYS A 118 30.49 -17.74 18.70
C LYS A 118 31.06 -19.14 18.57
N ASN A 119 32.37 -19.27 18.78
CA ASN A 119 32.97 -20.54 19.19
C ASN A 119 32.39 -20.93 20.55
N HIS A 120 32.00 -22.19 20.69
CA HIS A 120 31.80 -22.83 21.99
C HIS A 120 32.85 -23.95 22.12
N PRO A 121 33.50 -24.09 23.29
CA PRO A 121 34.43 -25.19 23.58
C PRO A 121 33.74 -26.54 23.65
#